data_AF-G8SJ90-F1
#
_entry.id   AF-G8SJ90-F1
#
_cell.length_a   1.000
_cell.length_b   1.000
_cell.length_c   1.000
_cell.angle_alpha   90.00
_cell.angle_beta   90.00
_cell.angle_gamma   90.00
#
_symmetry.space_group_name_H-M   'P 1'
#
loop_
_entity.id
_entity.type
_entity.pdbx_description
1 polymer ?
#
loop_
_entity_poly.entity_id
_entity_poly.type
_entity_poly.pdbx_seq_one_letter_code
_entity_poly.pdbx_strand_id
1 'polypeptide(L)'
;MVATPAARGAYSGALKVLLDHLPANALAGVVAVPVVAAEAQTQADAAEAVLARLLSELGADVVDFGLTAVGPELTEPASVAATYAAAIIG
;
A
#
# COMPACT_ATOMS: atom_id res chain seq x y z
N MET A 1 -5.55 -8.77 12.63
CA MET A 1 -4.13 -8.45 12.35
C MET A 1 -4.11 -7.41 11.24
N VAL A 2 -3.19 -6.45 11.29
CA VAL A 2 -3.02 -5.43 10.22
C VAL A 2 -1.80 -5.82 9.39
N ALA A 3 -1.95 -5.85 8.06
CA ALA A 3 -0.85 -6.07 7.13
C ALA A 3 -0.55 -4.78 6.37
N THR A 4 0.74 -4.47 6.20
CA THR A 4 1.20 -3.24 5.54
C THR A 4 2.10 -3.59 4.35
N PRO A 5 1.52 -4.08 3.23
CA PRO A 5 2.28 -4.35 2.02
C PRO A 5 2.83 -3.05 1.43
N ALA A 6 4.11 -3.07 1.07
CA ALA A 6 4.82 -1.90 0.56
C ALA A 6 5.34 -2.13 -0.86
N ALA A 7 5.10 -1.17 -1.76
CA ALA A 7 5.63 -1.16 -3.12
C ALA A 7 6.44 0.12 -3.38
N ARG A 8 7.51 0.01 -4.17
CA ARG A 8 8.18 1.17 -4.77
C ARG A 8 7.83 1.21 -6.26
N GLY A 9 7.60 2.39 -6.84
CA GLY A 9 6.99 2.56 -8.17
C GLY A 9 7.57 1.71 -9.31
N ALA A 10 8.89 1.44 -9.31
CA ALA A 10 9.55 0.56 -10.29
C ALA A 10 9.51 -0.95 -9.96
N TYR A 11 9.09 -1.30 -8.74
CA TYR A 11 9.11 -2.65 -8.17
C TYR A 11 7.70 -3.26 -7.98
N SER A 12 6.64 -2.55 -8.37
CA SER A 12 5.25 -3.02 -8.28
C SER A 12 5.01 -4.33 -9.05
N GLY A 13 5.69 -4.53 -10.18
CA GLY A 13 5.60 -5.77 -10.96
C GLY A 13 6.09 -7.01 -10.20
N ALA A 14 7.17 -6.90 -9.43
CA ALA A 14 7.69 -7.99 -8.62
C ALA A 14 6.78 -8.33 -7.43
N LEU A 15 6.22 -7.30 -6.79
CA LEU A 15 5.25 -7.50 -5.70
C LEU A 15 3.98 -8.20 -6.21
N LYS A 16 3.46 -7.79 -7.38
CA LYS A 16 2.31 -8.46 -7.98
C LYS A 16 2.58 -9.95 -8.22
N VAL A 17 3.73 -10.31 -8.80
CA VAL A 17 4.10 -11.72 -9.02
C VAL A 17 4.08 -12.51 -7.71
N LEU A 18 4.59 -11.93 -6.63
CA LEU A 18 4.54 -12.58 -5.32
C LEU A 18 3.11 -12.76 -4.81
N LEU A 19 2.26 -11.74 -4.95
CA LEU A 19 0.85 -11.79 -4.54
C LEU A 19 0.04 -12.79 -5.38
N ASP A 20 0.34 -12.93 -6.67
CA ASP A 20 -0.33 -13.86 -7.58
C ASP A 20 -0.10 -15.34 -7.20
N HIS A 21 0.92 -15.63 -6.39
CA HIS A 21 1.19 -16.98 -5.87
C HIS A 21 0.42 -17.32 -4.59
N LEU A 22 -0.27 -16.34 -3.98
CA LEU A 22 -1.08 -16.59 -2.80
C LEU A 22 -2.37 -17.34 -3.16
N PRO A 23 -2.84 -18.26 -2.31
CA PRO A 23 -4.12 -18.91 -2.54
C PRO A 23 -5.27 -17.89 -2.49
N ALA A 24 -6.40 -18.22 -3.10
CA ALA A 24 -7.60 -17.40 -3.01
C ALA A 24 -7.96 -17.14 -1.53
N ASN A 25 -8.37 -15.90 -1.22
CA ASN A 25 -8.73 -15.46 0.13
C ASN A 25 -7.59 -15.58 1.16
N ALA A 26 -6.32 -15.60 0.73
CA ALA A 26 -5.17 -15.66 1.64
C ALA A 26 -5.14 -14.52 2.68
N LEU A 27 -5.83 -13.40 2.41
CA LEU A 27 -5.91 -12.25 3.30
C LEU A 27 -7.29 -12.08 3.95
N ALA A 28 -8.15 -13.09 3.92
CA ALA A 28 -9.47 -13.02 4.57
C ALA A 28 -9.36 -12.66 6.06
N GLY A 29 -10.11 -11.64 6.48
CA GLY A 29 -10.10 -11.14 7.87
C GLY A 29 -8.87 -10.31 8.24
N VAL A 30 -8.03 -9.95 7.27
CA VAL A 30 -6.88 -9.05 7.45
C VAL A 30 -7.27 -7.65 6.99
N VAL A 31 -7.06 -6.66 7.86
CA VAL A 31 -7.13 -5.25 7.47
C VAL A 31 -5.79 -4.89 6.81
N ALA A 32 -5.84 -4.36 5.59
CA ALA A 32 -4.65 -4.01 4.82
C ALA A 32 -4.51 -2.50 4.62
N VAL A 33 -3.31 -2.00 4.85
CA VAL A 33 -2.92 -0.61 4.59
C VAL A 33 -1.93 -0.60 3.44
N PRO A 34 -2.34 -0.21 2.21
CA PRO A 34 -1.43 -0.08 1.09
C PRO A 34 -0.39 1.02 1.36
N VAL A 35 0.89 0.73 1.14
CA VAL A 35 1.97 1.72 1.28
C VAL A 35 2.76 1.78 0.00
N VAL A 36 2.88 2.96 -0.61
CA VAL A 36 3.54 3.13 -1.90
C VAL A 36 4.50 4.31 -1.88
N ALA A 37 5.71 4.08 -2.38
CA ALA A 37 6.72 5.10 -2.59
C ALA A 37 7.05 5.26 -4.09
N ALA A 38 7.05 6.48 -4.61
CA ALA A 38 7.39 6.73 -6.02
C ALA A 38 8.20 8.02 -6.22
N GLU A 39 8.62 8.30 -7.45
CA GLU A 39 9.35 9.55 -7.76
C GLU A 39 8.40 10.74 -7.96
N ALA A 40 7.16 10.47 -8.38
CA ALA A 40 6.12 11.48 -8.58
C ALA A 40 4.80 11.04 -7.92
N GLN A 41 4.01 12.00 -7.42
CA GLN A 41 2.77 11.72 -6.69
C GLN A 41 1.78 10.93 -7.54
N THR A 42 1.59 11.33 -8.80
CA THR A 42 0.71 10.61 -9.74
C THR A 42 1.11 9.15 -9.93
N GLN A 43 2.40 8.83 -9.83
CA GLN A 43 2.89 7.45 -9.91
C GLN A 43 2.61 6.70 -8.60
N ALA A 44 2.76 7.36 -7.44
CA ALA A 44 2.46 6.77 -6.15
C ALA A 44 0.96 6.43 -6.04
N ASP A 45 0.07 7.37 -6.41
CA ASP A 45 -1.38 7.18 -6.34
C ASP A 45 -1.86 6.08 -7.31
N ALA A 46 -1.34 6.06 -8.54
CA ALA A 46 -1.69 5.02 -9.50
C ALA A 46 -1.24 3.62 -9.02
N ALA A 47 -0.08 3.52 -8.39
CA ALA A 47 0.42 2.26 -7.84
C ALA A 47 -0.32 1.86 -6.56
N GLU A 48 -0.78 2.81 -5.74
CA GLU A 48 -1.61 2.57 -4.57
C GLU A 48 -2.96 1.98 -4.97
N ALA A 49 -3.64 2.57 -5.95
CA ALA A 49 -4.93 2.07 -6.43
C ALA A 49 -4.85 0.64 -6.97
N VAL A 50 -3.75 0.32 -7.68
CA VAL A 50 -3.48 -1.05 -8.16
C VAL A 50 -3.23 -2.00 -6.99
N LEU A 51 -2.42 -1.60 -6.01
CA LEU A 51 -2.11 -2.42 -4.84
C LEU A 51 -3.35 -2.67 -3.98
N ALA A 52 -4.15 -1.65 -3.71
CA ALA A 52 -5.41 -1.74 -2.98
C ALA A 52 -6.33 -2.79 -3.62
N ARG A 53 -6.52 -2.69 -4.95
CA ARG A 53 -7.34 -3.66 -5.69
C ARG A 53 -6.82 -5.10 -5.57
N LEU A 54 -5.50 -5.32 -5.72
CA LEU A 54 -4.92 -6.67 -5.60
C LEU A 54 -5.15 -7.27 -4.21
N LEU A 55 -5.06 -6.46 -3.15
CA LEU A 55 -5.28 -6.90 -1.78
C LEU A 55 -6.76 -7.22 -1.52
N SER A 56 -7.68 -6.41 -2.05
CA SER A 56 -9.11 -6.71 -2.02
C SER A 56 -9.44 -8.00 -2.77
N GLU A 57 -8.83 -8.24 -3.93
CA GLU A 57 -8.98 -9.49 -4.70
C GLU A 57 -8.50 -10.73 -3.91
N LEU A 58 -7.53 -10.56 -3.00
CA LEU A 58 -7.05 -11.57 -2.07
C LEU A 58 -7.88 -11.70 -0.78
N GLY A 59 -8.98 -10.95 -0.66
CA GLY A 59 -9.93 -11.01 0.46
C GLY A 59 -9.59 -10.11 1.64
N ALA A 60 -8.64 -9.18 1.50
CA ALA A 60 -8.33 -8.20 2.54
C ALA A 60 -9.44 -7.14 2.67
N ASP A 61 -9.63 -6.65 3.89
CA ASP A 61 -10.39 -5.42 4.16
C ASP A 61 -9.43 -4.23 4.01
N VAL A 62 -9.51 -3.51 2.89
CA VAL A 62 -8.56 -2.46 2.53
C VAL A 62 -9.10 -1.11 2.97
N VAL A 63 -8.28 -0.32 3.66
CA VAL A 63 -8.61 1.05 4.06
C VAL A 63 -8.93 1.94 2.85
N ASP A 64 -9.80 2.94 3.04
CA ASP A 64 -10.30 3.81 1.96
C ASP A 64 -9.21 4.57 1.20
N PHE A 65 -8.09 4.86 1.86
CA PHE A 65 -6.91 5.48 1.24
C PHE A 65 -5.63 4.94 1.88
N GLY A 66 -4.69 4.45 1.06
CA GLY A 66 -3.36 4.03 1.49
C GLY A 66 -2.39 5.18 1.73
N LEU A 67 -1.19 4.85 2.20
CA LEU A 67 -0.09 5.80 2.39
C LEU A 67 0.73 5.91 1.10
N THR A 68 0.69 7.08 0.46
CA THR A 68 1.55 7.40 -0.68
C THR A 68 2.65 8.37 -0.27
N ALA A 69 3.87 8.15 -0.76
CA ALA A 69 5.03 8.98 -0.44
C ALA A 69 5.91 9.21 -1.67
N VAL A 70 6.51 10.40 -1.77
CA VAL A 70 7.45 10.76 -2.84
C VAL A 70 8.85 11.09 -2.33
N GLY A 71 9.85 11.01 -3.22
CA GLY A 71 11.28 11.18 -2.96
C GLY A 71 11.70 12.02 -1.73
N PRO A 72 11.37 13.33 -1.64
CA PRO A 72 11.76 14.17 -0.52
C PRO A 72 11.17 13.74 0.83
N GLU A 73 9.94 13.21 0.85
CA GLU A 73 9.24 12.74 2.05
C GLU A 73 9.85 11.45 2.60
N LEU A 74 10.46 10.64 1.73
CA LEU A 74 11.17 9.42 2.11
C LEU A 74 12.47 9.67 2.87
N THR A 75 12.93 10.93 2.95
CA THR A 75 14.06 11.31 3.81
C THR A 75 13.71 11.17 5.29
N GLU A 76 12.44 11.34 5.64
CA GLU A 76 11.90 11.20 7.00
C GLU A 76 10.63 10.32 6.99
N PRO A 77 10.76 9.00 6.75
CA PRO A 77 9.62 8.11 6.56
C PRO A 77 8.71 8.01 7.79
N ALA A 78 9.24 8.27 9.00
CA ALA A 78 8.46 8.33 10.23
C ALA A 78 7.46 9.50 10.23
N SER A 79 7.81 10.64 9.61
CA SER A 79 6.94 11.81 9.49
C SER A 79 5.74 11.52 8.58
N VAL A 80 5.98 10.80 7.48
CA VAL A 80 4.91 10.35 6.56
C VAL A 80 3.96 9.38 7.24
N ALA A 81 4.50 8.38 7.96
CA ALA A 81 3.69 7.43 8.72
C ALA A 81 2.85 8.11 9.81
N ALA A 82 3.42 9.10 10.51
CA ALA A 82 2.70 9.86 11.53
C ALA A 82 1.56 10.71 10.92
N THR A 83 1.80 11.35 9.77
CA THR A 83 0.79 12.13 9.04
C THR A 83 -0.37 11.24 8.60
N TYR A 84 -0.07 10.08 8.05
CA TYR A 84 -1.07 9.09 7.66
C TYR A 84 -1.86 8.56 8.87
N ALA A 85 -1.18 8.22 9.96
CA ALA A 85 -1.83 7.78 11.19
C ALA A 85 -2.80 8.83 11.76
N ALA A 86 -2.45 10.11 11.68
CA ALA A 86 -3.37 11.18 12.09
C ALA A 86 -4.61 11.28 11.19
N ALA A 87 -4.49 10.99 9.90
CA ALA A 87 -5.59 11.06 8.94
C ALA A 87 -6.61 9.91 9.05
N ILE A 88 -6.20 8.75 9.57
CA ILE A 88 -7.10 7.58 9.73
C ILE A 88 -7.73 7.48 11.13
N ILE A 89 -7.22 8.22 12.12
CA ILE A 89 -7.73 8.25 13.51
C ILE A 89 -8.65 9.47 13.76
N GLY A 90 -8.59 10.49 12.89
CA GLY A 90 -9.45 11.69 12.94
C GLY A 90 -10.80 11.49 12.28
#